data_AF-A0A8S4B263-F1
#
_entry.id   AF-A0A8S4B263-F1
#
_cell.length_a   1.000
_cell.length_b   1.000
_cell.length_c   1.000
_cell.angle_alpha   90.00
_cell.angle_beta   90.00
_cell.angle_gamma   90.00
#
_symmetry.space_group_name_H-M   'P 1'
#
loop_
_entity.id
_entity.type
_entity.pdbx_description
1 polymer ?
#
loop_
_entity_poly.entity_id
_entity_poly.type
_entity_poly.pdbx_seq_one_letter_code
_entity_poly.pdbx_strand_id
1 'polypeptide(L)'
;ADYSCDMERGSVCTYHPDSVHCVRGVQASPGSGSGQQCCYDVGGDLVLTGDSVGGGTPDRAHDWGAPPYRDPPRVPGYSHWLTDVLSFHHCCLWSARCGLYLRHRPSSGCRRYRPPRAGVVFGDLHFVTFDGVGYSFSGKGEYYLVSSPSRNLSIQARTEQVKLKNGTLAKATQISSVAMKDRSSSTIEVRRAGNLLQVLENQKVLPLAEQSVTVMFSSGVGVEVRAHAGGRVAVTVLLPADFSNHTRGLLGLMNSDPSDDLLTQSGGSVPSVNPTGEEVFAFGAGWNISKASSLFTYDTKHLLDSYYFPPSHDPAFLPAFSPPGPPGDPLVGEVGEVCRGGGALFCRYDALTARSLQRDDRLVLDLPAHQTDERHHGAASFFLQQPEDPVEPKLFEEDPPSSLGQETLRERDPSSTQLRSLDPNIVKPSSQENFSVFPCRNGKKNGTRYLQGNTLKFSCDEGFTMFGSRERSCVEDGSWTGEQPYCFKEDNTGFVLGAVGFVSSLVAMAIMIKLQNRKQGRDAQKQQIPPAYLISTTAHPPRRNP
;
A
#
# COMPACT_ATOMS: atom_id res chain seq x y z
N ALA A 1 5.75 11.83 6.20
CA ALA A 1 4.78 11.82 5.10
C ALA A 1 4.14 13.20 4.93
N ASP A 2 3.70 13.56 3.72
CA ASP A 2 2.92 14.77 3.42
C ASP A 2 1.43 14.51 3.72
N TYR A 3 1.07 14.38 5.00
CA TYR A 3 -0.32 14.08 5.40
C TYR A 3 -1.30 15.21 5.05
N SER A 4 -0.79 16.39 4.67
CA SER A 4 -1.59 17.52 4.20
C SER A 4 -1.99 17.41 2.73
N CYS A 5 -1.39 16.50 1.95
CA CYS A 5 -1.73 16.24 0.56
C CYS A 5 -2.98 15.36 0.45
N ASP A 6 -4.11 15.90 0.93
CA ASP A 6 -5.39 15.22 1.03
C ASP A 6 -6.51 16.09 0.44
N MET A 7 -7.12 15.61 -0.65
CA MET A 7 -8.19 16.31 -1.35
C MET A 7 -9.44 16.54 -0.50
N GLU A 8 -9.70 15.69 0.50
CA GLU A 8 -10.86 15.83 1.39
C GLU A 8 -10.65 16.94 2.42
N ARG A 9 -9.39 17.34 2.64
CA ARG A 9 -8.98 18.35 3.65
C ARG A 9 -8.42 19.63 3.04
N GLY A 10 -8.68 19.88 1.76
CA GLY A 10 -8.26 21.10 1.06
C GLY A 10 -6.84 21.07 0.48
N SER A 11 -6.22 19.89 0.41
CA SER A 11 -4.99 19.54 -0.32
C SER A 11 -3.87 20.57 -0.30
N VAL A 12 -2.88 20.34 0.58
CA VAL A 12 -1.59 21.04 0.56
C VAL A 12 -0.47 20.03 0.33
N CYS A 13 -0.02 19.89 -0.92
CA CYS A 13 0.99 18.93 -1.36
C CYS A 13 2.38 19.58 -1.46
N THR A 14 3.00 19.83 -0.30
CA THR A 14 4.28 20.55 -0.19
C THR A 14 5.43 19.81 -0.88
N TYR A 15 5.45 18.48 -0.74
CA TYR A 15 6.54 17.65 -1.28
C TYR A 15 6.17 16.97 -2.61
N HIS A 16 4.93 17.17 -3.06
CA HIS A 16 4.37 16.56 -4.26
C HIS A 16 3.70 17.61 -5.14
N PRO A 17 4.47 18.47 -5.83
CA PRO A 17 3.91 19.45 -6.75
C PRO A 17 3.10 18.76 -7.86
N ASP A 18 2.11 19.46 -8.41
CA ASP A 18 1.16 18.96 -9.40
C ASP A 18 0.19 17.87 -8.90
N SER A 19 0.37 17.40 -7.66
CA SER A 19 -0.56 16.47 -7.01
C SER A 19 -1.57 17.24 -6.15
N VAL A 20 -2.75 16.63 -5.96
CA VAL A 20 -3.78 17.10 -5.01
C VAL A 20 -4.19 16.03 -4.00
N HIS A 21 -3.75 14.80 -4.20
CA HIS A 21 -4.00 13.72 -3.26
C HIS A 21 -2.86 12.73 -3.30
N CYS A 22 -2.29 12.39 -2.15
CA CYS A 22 -1.33 11.30 -2.05
C CYS A 22 -1.79 10.31 -0.99
N VAL A 23 -1.80 9.03 -1.35
CA VAL A 23 -2.10 7.92 -0.46
C VAL A 23 -0.88 7.04 -0.30
N ARG A 24 -0.73 6.44 0.88
CA ARG A 24 0.23 5.37 1.11
C ARG A 24 -0.53 4.05 1.20
N GLY A 25 0.08 2.99 0.68
CA GLY A 25 -0.36 1.64 0.96
C GLY A 25 -0.44 1.45 2.47
N VAL A 26 -1.49 0.77 2.91
CA VAL A 26 -1.73 0.52 4.34
C VAL A 26 -0.90 -0.67 4.82
N GLN A 27 -0.61 -1.60 3.92
CA GLN A 27 0.10 -2.83 4.21
C GLN A 27 1.50 -2.78 3.61
N ALA A 28 2.50 -3.08 4.43
CA ALA A 28 3.84 -3.33 3.95
C ALA A 28 3.88 -4.59 3.10
N SER A 29 4.75 -4.60 2.08
CA SER A 29 4.99 -5.80 1.29
C SER A 29 5.47 -6.94 2.20
N PRO A 30 4.81 -8.12 2.24
CA PRO A 30 5.12 -9.17 3.20
C PRO A 30 6.59 -9.63 3.15
N GLY A 31 7.16 -9.71 1.95
CA GLY A 31 8.52 -10.20 1.74
C GLY A 31 9.62 -9.19 2.09
N SER A 32 9.41 -7.90 1.81
CA SER A 32 10.45 -6.86 1.93
C SER A 32 10.23 -5.85 3.06
N GLY A 33 8.99 -5.74 3.59
CA GLY A 33 8.61 -4.65 4.49
C GLY A 33 8.53 -3.29 3.80
N SER A 34 8.56 -3.24 2.46
CA SER A 34 8.51 -2.01 1.67
C SER A 34 7.10 -1.43 1.59
N GLY A 35 6.99 -0.11 1.49
CA GLY A 35 5.73 0.60 1.26
C GLY A 35 5.62 1.16 -0.15
N GLN A 36 4.47 1.75 -0.44
CA GLN A 36 4.21 2.45 -1.70
C GLN A 36 3.43 3.72 -1.41
N GLN A 37 3.85 4.84 -1.98
CA GLN A 37 3.08 6.07 -2.06
C GLN A 37 2.59 6.27 -3.50
N CYS A 38 1.32 6.61 -3.66
CA CYS A 38 0.70 6.98 -4.92
C CYS A 38 0.20 8.41 -4.79
N CYS A 39 0.41 9.23 -5.81
CA CYS A 39 -0.01 10.63 -5.84
C CYS A 39 -0.82 10.88 -7.11
N TYR A 40 -1.89 11.66 -6.99
CA TYR A 40 -2.87 11.91 -8.03
C TYR A 40 -3.01 13.40 -8.28
N ASP A 41 -3.18 13.76 -9.55
CA ASP A 41 -3.46 15.14 -9.95
C ASP A 41 -4.96 15.47 -9.84
N VAL A 42 -5.31 16.71 -10.20
CA VAL A 42 -6.71 17.19 -10.21
C VAL A 42 -7.65 16.41 -11.14
N GLY A 43 -7.10 15.71 -12.13
CA GLY A 43 -7.83 14.84 -13.03
C GLY A 43 -8.08 13.44 -12.45
N GLY A 44 -7.46 13.12 -11.31
CA GLY A 44 -7.43 11.77 -10.75
C GLY A 44 -6.41 10.86 -11.43
N ASP A 45 -5.55 11.40 -12.30
CA ASP A 45 -4.50 10.63 -12.98
C ASP A 45 -3.29 10.46 -12.03
N LEU A 46 -2.66 9.27 -12.07
CA LEU A 46 -1.49 8.98 -11.24
C LEU A 46 -0.27 9.79 -11.70
N VAL A 47 0.28 10.59 -10.80
CA VAL A 47 1.51 11.35 -11.02
C VAL A 47 2.71 10.42 -10.85
N LEU A 48 3.43 10.17 -11.94
CA LEU A 48 4.62 9.31 -11.93
C LEU A 48 5.90 10.13 -11.75
N THR A 49 6.88 9.56 -11.03
CA THR A 49 8.20 10.14 -10.77
C THR A 49 9.04 10.30 -12.04
N GLY A 50 8.63 9.60 -13.11
CA GLY A 50 9.16 9.81 -14.46
C GLY A 50 8.75 11.16 -15.05
N ASP A 51 7.56 11.65 -14.73
CA ASP A 51 6.94 12.79 -15.44
C ASP A 51 6.96 14.06 -14.62
N SER A 52 6.81 13.93 -13.31
CA SER A 52 6.86 15.05 -12.37
C SER A 52 7.67 14.67 -11.14
N VAL A 53 8.34 15.67 -10.57
CA VAL A 53 9.01 15.55 -9.27
C VAL A 53 8.01 15.34 -8.12
N GLY A 54 6.71 15.57 -8.36
CA GLY A 54 5.66 15.28 -7.39
C GLY A 54 5.10 13.87 -7.45
N GLY A 55 5.62 13.00 -8.31
CA GLY A 55 5.12 11.63 -8.40
C GLY A 55 5.29 10.80 -7.13
N GLY A 56 4.40 9.82 -6.95
CA GLY A 56 4.44 8.91 -5.78
C GLY A 56 5.62 7.93 -5.85
N THR A 57 6.27 7.63 -4.72
CA THR A 57 7.46 6.78 -4.69
C THR A 57 7.25 5.47 -3.93
N PRO A 58 7.94 4.38 -4.29
CA PRO A 58 8.08 3.23 -3.42
C PRO A 58 8.94 3.59 -2.20
N ASP A 59 8.53 3.10 -1.04
CA ASP A 59 9.25 3.24 0.22
C ASP A 59 10.00 1.93 0.51
N ARG A 60 11.28 2.02 0.85
CA ARG A 60 12.10 0.86 1.22
C ARG A 60 11.63 0.27 2.55
N ALA A 61 11.22 1.13 3.47
CA ALA A 61 10.57 0.78 4.71
C ALA A 61 9.17 1.39 4.71
N HIS A 62 8.16 0.55 4.92
CA HIS A 62 6.81 1.02 5.15
C HIS A 62 6.77 1.92 6.40
N ASP A 63 6.00 3.02 6.36
CA ASP A 63 5.94 4.00 7.44
C ASP A 63 5.52 3.37 8.77
N TRP A 64 4.60 2.38 8.72
CA TRP A 64 4.16 1.62 9.90
C TRP A 64 4.96 0.33 10.16
N GLY A 65 6.06 0.12 9.45
CA GLY A 65 6.90 -1.07 9.58
C GLY A 65 6.22 -2.35 9.07
N ALA A 66 6.84 -3.49 9.39
CA ALA A 66 6.31 -4.81 9.04
C ALA A 66 6.75 -5.85 10.09
N PRO A 67 5.97 -6.89 10.38
CA PRO A 67 6.49 -8.00 11.18
C PRO A 67 7.68 -8.69 10.49
N PRO A 68 8.70 -9.16 11.24
CA PRO A 68 8.97 -8.80 12.64
C PRO A 68 9.52 -7.37 12.76
N TYR A 69 8.97 -6.57 13.69
CA TYR A 69 9.28 -5.14 13.84
C TYR A 69 10.66 -4.83 14.40
N ARG A 70 11.47 -5.85 14.68
CA ARG A 70 12.70 -5.72 15.48
C ARG A 70 13.94 -5.40 14.62
N ASP A 71 13.85 -5.59 13.30
CA ASP A 71 15.00 -5.44 12.40
C ASP A 71 14.72 -4.42 11.28
N PRO A 72 15.63 -3.45 11.01
CA PRO A 72 15.55 -2.62 9.82
C PRO A 72 15.51 -3.47 8.54
N PRO A 73 14.69 -3.15 7.52
CA PRO A 73 13.91 -1.91 7.34
C PRO A 73 12.47 -1.97 7.91
N ARG A 74 12.21 -2.78 8.93
CA ARG A 74 10.84 -3.09 9.39
C ARG A 74 10.40 -2.40 10.68
N VAL A 75 11.30 -1.64 11.32
CA VAL A 75 11.00 -0.87 12.53
C VAL A 75 10.05 0.30 12.17
N PRO A 76 8.82 0.36 12.73
CA PRO A 76 7.84 1.40 12.43
C PRO A 76 8.38 2.81 12.68
N GLY A 77 8.11 3.73 11.77
CA GLY A 77 8.55 5.13 11.80
C GLY A 77 10.05 5.31 11.58
N TYR A 78 10.90 4.64 12.37
CA TYR A 78 12.36 4.81 12.34
C TYR A 78 12.97 4.34 11.02
N SER A 79 12.61 3.14 10.54
CA SER A 79 13.17 2.61 9.30
C SER A 79 12.79 3.50 8.13
N HIS A 80 11.51 3.90 8.05
CA HIS A 80 11.00 4.80 7.03
C HIS A 80 11.70 6.16 7.06
N TRP A 81 11.85 6.74 8.25
CA TRP A 81 12.55 8.01 8.40
C TRP A 81 14.01 7.93 7.91
N LEU A 82 14.74 6.90 8.32
CA LEU A 82 16.15 6.73 7.98
C LEU A 82 16.35 6.43 6.48
N THR A 83 15.58 5.51 5.91
CA THR A 83 15.82 5.06 4.53
C THR A 83 15.14 5.90 3.48
N ASP A 84 13.95 6.43 3.77
CA ASP A 84 13.09 7.08 2.78
C ASP A 84 13.07 8.60 2.98
N VAL A 85 12.70 9.07 4.17
CA VAL A 85 12.56 10.52 4.45
C VAL A 85 13.90 11.23 4.38
N LEU A 86 14.94 10.72 5.05
CA LEU A 86 16.27 11.35 5.08
C LEU A 86 16.90 11.38 3.69
N SER A 87 16.77 10.29 2.94
CA SER A 87 17.22 10.21 1.54
C SER A 87 16.53 11.26 0.65
N PHE A 88 15.22 11.45 0.82
CA PHE A 88 14.48 12.49 0.10
C PHE A 88 14.98 13.90 0.46
N HIS A 89 15.21 14.18 1.74
CA HIS A 89 15.72 15.49 2.17
C HIS A 89 17.08 15.80 1.54
N HIS A 90 18.05 14.87 1.64
CA HIS A 90 19.37 15.07 1.06
C HIS A 90 19.35 15.22 -0.47
N CYS A 91 18.56 14.40 -1.17
CA CYS A 91 18.58 14.38 -2.62
C CYS A 91 17.66 15.43 -3.27
N CYS A 92 16.51 15.73 -2.66
CA CYS A 92 15.47 16.57 -3.27
C CYS A 92 15.34 17.96 -2.64
N LEU A 93 15.54 18.11 -1.33
CA LEU A 93 15.34 19.40 -0.64
C LEU A 93 16.66 20.16 -0.44
N TRP A 94 17.73 19.46 -0.10
CA TRP A 94 19.03 20.06 0.23
C TRP A 94 20.03 20.00 -0.91
N SER A 95 19.67 19.40 -2.05
CA SER A 95 20.49 19.41 -3.25
C SER A 95 19.65 19.46 -4.52
N ALA A 96 20.27 19.90 -5.63
CA ALA A 96 19.63 19.94 -6.94
C ALA A 96 19.63 18.56 -7.66
N ARG A 97 19.61 17.46 -6.90
CA ARG A 97 19.78 16.09 -7.41
C ARG A 97 18.52 15.22 -7.27
N CYS A 98 17.34 15.84 -7.17
CA CYS A 98 16.10 15.09 -6.96
C CYS A 98 15.83 14.05 -8.05
N GLY A 99 16.21 14.35 -9.31
CA GLY A 99 16.11 13.40 -10.41
C GLY A 99 16.88 12.08 -10.19
N LEU A 100 17.95 12.07 -9.38
CA LEU A 100 18.63 10.83 -9.00
C LEU A 100 17.80 10.00 -8.02
N TYR A 101 17.20 10.65 -7.02
CA TYR A 101 16.31 10.00 -6.05
C TYR A 101 15.14 9.33 -6.78
N LEU A 102 14.46 10.08 -7.65
CA LEU A 102 13.30 9.62 -8.41
C LEU A 102 13.65 8.50 -9.40
N ARG A 103 14.84 8.53 -10.03
CA ARG A 103 15.32 7.46 -10.91
C ARG A 103 15.58 6.16 -10.15
N HIS A 104 16.08 6.23 -8.93
CA HIS A 104 16.31 5.05 -8.09
C HIS A 104 15.06 4.58 -7.34
N ARG A 105 13.99 5.40 -7.33
CA ARG A 105 12.68 5.10 -6.71
C ARG A 105 11.55 5.39 -7.71
N PRO A 106 11.52 4.67 -8.85
CA PRO A 106 10.50 4.89 -9.87
C PRO A 106 9.11 4.54 -9.33
N SER A 107 8.10 5.37 -9.62
CA SER A 107 6.71 5.06 -9.29
C SER A 107 6.29 3.70 -9.84
N SER A 108 5.49 2.97 -9.06
CA SER A 108 4.75 1.83 -9.58
C SER A 108 3.55 2.36 -10.36
N GLY A 109 3.41 2.03 -11.64
CA GLY A 109 2.32 2.54 -12.49
C GLY A 109 0.93 1.95 -12.21
N CYS A 110 0.67 1.43 -11.00
CA CYS A 110 -0.57 0.80 -10.52
C CYS A 110 -1.24 -0.28 -11.39
N ARG A 111 -0.71 -0.62 -12.58
CA ARG A 111 -1.26 -1.62 -13.51
C ARG A 111 -1.43 -3.03 -12.93
N ARG A 112 -0.74 -3.34 -11.83
CA ARG A 112 -0.84 -4.62 -11.10
C ARG A 112 -1.55 -4.48 -9.75
N TYR A 113 -1.99 -3.27 -9.40
CA TYR A 113 -2.78 -3.07 -8.20
C TYR A 113 -4.11 -3.77 -8.39
N ARG A 114 -4.44 -4.64 -7.43
CA ARG A 114 -5.75 -5.28 -7.35
C ARG A 114 -6.45 -4.63 -6.18
N PRO A 115 -7.46 -3.78 -6.41
CA PRO A 115 -8.18 -3.17 -5.31
C PRO A 115 -8.87 -4.25 -4.47
N PRO A 116 -8.95 -4.08 -3.15
CA PRO A 116 -9.80 -4.94 -2.33
C PRO A 116 -11.25 -4.78 -2.76
N ARG A 117 -12.05 -5.84 -2.63
CA ARG A 117 -13.49 -5.76 -2.85
C ARG A 117 -14.18 -5.20 -1.61
N ALA A 118 -15.14 -4.31 -1.84
CA ALA A 118 -15.90 -3.65 -0.80
C ALA A 118 -17.26 -4.33 -0.62
N GLY A 119 -17.62 -4.62 0.62
CA GLY A 119 -18.98 -4.92 1.04
C GLY A 119 -19.41 -3.86 2.04
N VAL A 120 -20.63 -3.33 1.90
CA VAL A 120 -21.06 -2.13 2.64
C VAL A 120 -22.39 -2.40 3.35
N VAL A 121 -22.52 -1.88 4.57
CA VAL A 121 -23.76 -1.87 5.35
C VAL A 121 -24.04 -0.46 5.83
N PHE A 122 -25.28 0.00 5.71
CA PHE A 122 -25.61 1.39 6.03
C PHE A 122 -27.09 1.63 6.34
N GLY A 123 -27.43 2.86 6.73
CA GLY A 123 -28.82 3.27 6.98
C GLY A 123 -29.49 2.41 8.05
N ASP A 124 -30.75 2.05 7.82
CA ASP A 124 -31.52 1.14 8.68
C ASP A 124 -31.29 -0.36 8.34
N LEU A 125 -30.03 -0.68 7.96
CA LEU A 125 -29.49 -1.97 7.49
C LEU A 125 -29.79 -2.32 6.01
N HIS A 126 -29.26 -1.49 5.13
CA HIS A 126 -29.08 -1.76 3.71
C HIS A 126 -27.69 -2.34 3.46
N PHE A 127 -27.64 -3.39 2.64
CA PHE A 127 -26.42 -4.13 2.31
C PHE A 127 -26.11 -4.00 0.83
N VAL A 128 -24.82 -3.87 0.52
CA VAL A 128 -24.25 -4.13 -0.80
C VAL A 128 -23.16 -5.17 -0.59
N THR A 129 -23.36 -6.38 -1.11
CA THR A 129 -22.41 -7.49 -0.98
C THR A 129 -21.12 -7.26 -1.78
N PHE A 130 -20.12 -8.12 -1.60
CA PHE A 130 -18.85 -8.00 -2.33
C PHE A 130 -18.99 -8.08 -3.85
N ASP A 131 -20.06 -8.74 -4.35
CA ASP A 131 -20.33 -8.93 -5.77
C ASP A 131 -21.48 -8.03 -6.28
N GLY A 132 -21.94 -7.09 -5.45
CA GLY A 132 -22.82 -5.99 -5.86
C GLY A 132 -24.32 -6.22 -5.66
N VAL A 133 -24.73 -7.26 -4.93
CA VAL A 133 -26.14 -7.49 -4.59
C VAL A 133 -26.59 -6.49 -3.53
N GLY A 134 -27.54 -5.64 -3.90
CA GLY A 134 -28.19 -4.70 -3.01
C GLY A 134 -29.45 -5.29 -2.37
N TYR A 135 -29.55 -5.33 -1.04
CA TYR A 135 -30.77 -5.76 -0.34
C TYR A 135 -30.93 -5.07 1.02
N SER A 136 -32.11 -5.23 1.64
CA SER A 136 -32.41 -4.65 2.96
C SER A 136 -32.77 -5.74 3.95
N PHE A 137 -32.13 -5.73 5.12
CA PHE A 137 -32.39 -6.68 6.20
C PHE A 137 -32.40 -5.95 7.53
N SER A 138 -33.58 -5.72 8.10
CA SER A 138 -33.72 -5.02 9.38
C SER A 138 -34.05 -6.01 10.49
N GLY A 139 -33.06 -6.74 10.99
CA GLY A 139 -33.20 -7.67 12.12
C GLY A 139 -32.61 -7.11 13.41
N LYS A 140 -33.26 -7.38 14.55
CA LYS A 140 -32.77 -6.97 15.89
C LYS A 140 -31.97 -8.12 16.52
N GLY A 141 -30.66 -7.93 16.71
CA GLY A 141 -29.80 -9.00 17.19
C GLY A 141 -28.32 -8.83 16.88
N GLU A 142 -27.61 -9.96 16.80
CA GLU A 142 -26.18 -10.04 16.52
C GLU A 142 -25.92 -11.06 15.39
N TYR A 143 -25.21 -10.62 14.34
CA TYR A 143 -25.09 -11.35 13.07
C TYR A 143 -23.67 -11.36 12.53
N TYR A 144 -23.35 -12.37 11.73
CA TYR A 144 -22.14 -12.37 10.91
C TYR A 144 -22.30 -11.45 9.70
N LEU A 145 -21.52 -10.36 9.65
CA LEU A 145 -21.32 -9.62 8.40
C LEU A 145 -20.45 -10.46 7.46
N VAL A 146 -19.32 -10.94 7.98
CA VAL A 146 -18.38 -11.82 7.27
C VAL A 146 -17.86 -12.89 8.23
N SER A 147 -17.86 -14.14 7.76
CA SER A 147 -17.18 -15.27 8.39
C SER A 147 -16.32 -15.94 7.33
N SER A 148 -15.06 -16.22 7.65
CA SER A 148 -14.16 -17.04 6.83
C SER A 148 -13.35 -17.96 7.73
N PRO A 149 -13.86 -19.16 8.06
CA PRO A 149 -13.15 -20.10 8.92
C PRO A 149 -11.82 -20.56 8.32
N SER A 150 -11.77 -20.73 7.00
CA SER A 150 -10.55 -21.15 6.28
C SER A 150 -9.44 -20.10 6.32
N ARG A 151 -9.79 -18.82 6.52
CA ARG A 151 -8.84 -17.71 6.68
C ARG A 151 -8.76 -17.17 8.12
N ASN A 152 -9.52 -17.75 9.05
CA ASN A 152 -9.70 -17.29 10.43
C ASN A 152 -10.16 -15.83 10.57
N LEU A 153 -11.07 -15.36 9.71
CA LEU A 153 -11.67 -14.03 9.80
C LEU A 153 -13.09 -14.10 10.36
N SER A 154 -13.42 -13.20 11.30
CA SER A 154 -14.80 -12.98 11.75
C SER A 154 -15.07 -11.50 11.94
N ILE A 155 -16.14 -11.01 11.30
CA ILE A 155 -16.66 -9.65 11.42
C ILE A 155 -18.16 -9.78 11.74
N GLN A 156 -18.57 -9.20 12.87
CA GLN A 156 -19.90 -9.33 13.45
C GLN A 156 -20.51 -7.94 13.66
N ALA A 157 -21.82 -7.81 13.49
CA ALA A 157 -22.56 -6.60 13.79
C ALA A 157 -23.67 -6.87 14.80
N ARG A 158 -23.78 -5.96 15.78
CA ARG A 158 -24.89 -5.86 16.72
C ARG A 158 -25.82 -4.75 16.26
N THR A 159 -27.11 -5.03 16.28
CA THR A 159 -28.14 -4.12 15.81
C THR A 159 -29.15 -3.84 16.92
N GLU A 160 -29.66 -2.62 16.96
CA GLU A 160 -30.68 -2.21 17.92
C GLU A 160 -31.86 -1.53 17.21
N GLN A 161 -33.02 -1.52 17.84
CA GLN A 161 -34.21 -0.88 17.29
C GLN A 161 -34.03 0.64 17.24
N VAL A 162 -34.41 1.27 16.13
CA VAL A 162 -34.30 2.71 15.95
C VAL A 162 -35.26 3.42 16.91
N LYS A 163 -34.72 4.34 17.72
CA LYS A 163 -35.49 5.21 18.61
C LYS A 163 -35.67 6.58 17.96
N LEU A 164 -36.92 6.94 17.67
CA LEU A 164 -37.28 8.20 17.05
C LEU A 164 -37.11 9.38 18.04
N LYS A 165 -37.03 10.62 17.52
CA LYS A 165 -36.86 11.85 18.33
C LYS A 165 -37.98 12.03 19.37
N ASN A 166 -39.19 11.58 19.06
CA ASN A 166 -40.35 11.58 19.96
C ASN A 166 -40.30 10.46 21.03
N GLY A 167 -39.25 9.63 21.04
CA GLY A 167 -39.05 8.52 21.96
C GLY A 167 -39.72 7.19 21.55
N THR A 168 -40.53 7.17 20.49
CA THR A 168 -41.17 5.93 20.01
C THR A 168 -40.18 5.05 19.26
N LEU A 169 -40.36 3.73 19.35
CA LEU A 169 -39.53 2.76 18.65
C LEU A 169 -40.07 2.52 17.24
N ALA A 170 -39.22 2.71 16.22
CA ALA A 170 -39.58 2.45 14.83
C ALA A 170 -39.50 0.95 14.53
N LYS A 171 -40.19 0.50 13.47
CA LYS A 171 -40.10 -0.88 12.95
C LYS A 171 -38.87 -1.06 12.03
N ALA A 172 -37.73 -0.58 12.51
CA ALA A 172 -36.43 -0.67 11.85
C ALA A 172 -35.32 -0.76 12.89
N THR A 173 -34.15 -1.20 12.44
CA THR A 173 -32.95 -1.39 13.24
C THR A 173 -31.76 -0.67 12.64
N GLN A 174 -30.74 -0.41 13.45
CA GLN A 174 -29.49 0.23 13.05
C GLN A 174 -28.32 -0.46 13.74
N ILE A 175 -27.11 -0.31 13.20
CA ILE A 175 -25.89 -0.83 13.83
C ILE A 175 -25.59 -0.06 15.12
N SER A 176 -25.36 -0.80 16.21
CA SER A 176 -24.95 -0.26 17.51
C SER A 176 -23.49 -0.62 17.86
N SER A 177 -22.99 -1.76 17.37
CA SER A 177 -21.60 -2.19 17.57
C SER A 177 -21.13 -3.09 16.44
N VAL A 178 -19.84 -3.03 16.11
CA VAL A 178 -19.16 -3.90 15.13
C VAL A 178 -17.95 -4.51 15.81
N ALA A 179 -17.86 -5.84 15.85
CA ALA A 179 -16.74 -6.56 16.44
C ALA A 179 -16.04 -7.43 15.40
N MET A 180 -14.71 -7.43 15.42
CA MET A 180 -13.89 -7.99 14.36
C MET A 180 -12.60 -8.63 14.90
N LYS A 181 -12.19 -9.71 14.25
CA LYS A 181 -10.96 -10.44 14.57
C LYS A 181 -10.41 -11.14 13.32
N ASP A 182 -9.10 -11.03 13.12
CA ASP A 182 -8.37 -11.72 12.05
C ASP A 182 -7.27 -12.61 12.64
N ARG A 183 -7.35 -13.92 12.37
CA ARG A 183 -6.38 -14.92 12.81
C ARG A 183 -6.13 -14.86 14.32
N SER A 184 -4.90 -14.54 14.71
CA SER A 184 -4.45 -14.42 16.09
C SER A 184 -4.40 -12.96 16.58
N SER A 185 -5.01 -12.02 15.87
CA SER A 185 -5.08 -10.62 16.30
C SER A 185 -5.86 -10.48 17.62
N SER A 186 -5.71 -9.32 18.27
CA SER A 186 -6.71 -8.84 19.23
C SER A 186 -8.11 -8.82 18.61
N THR A 187 -9.12 -8.99 19.45
CA THR A 187 -10.50 -8.65 19.09
C THR A 187 -10.68 -7.15 19.22
N ILE A 188 -11.13 -6.50 18.14
CA ILE A 188 -11.48 -5.09 18.14
C ILE A 188 -13.00 -4.96 18.09
N GLU A 189 -13.58 -4.15 18.98
CA GLU A 189 -14.99 -3.78 18.96
C GLU A 189 -15.10 -2.27 18.83
N VAL A 190 -15.90 -1.80 17.86
CA VAL A 190 -16.23 -0.40 17.64
C VAL A 190 -17.71 -0.23 17.90
N ARG A 191 -18.06 0.45 19.01
CA ARG A 191 -19.44 0.64 19.43
C ARG A 191 -19.83 2.11 19.44
N ARG A 192 -21.09 2.36 19.12
CA ARG A 192 -21.66 3.71 19.09
C ARG A 192 -21.74 4.31 20.50
N ALA A 193 -21.29 5.56 20.63
CA ALA A 193 -21.39 6.37 21.83
C ALA A 193 -21.92 7.78 21.46
N GLY A 194 -23.23 7.88 21.26
CA GLY A 194 -23.86 9.11 20.75
C GLY A 194 -23.57 9.33 19.27
N ASN A 195 -22.95 10.47 18.93
CA ASN A 195 -22.52 10.80 17.56
C ASN A 195 -21.06 10.39 17.27
N LEU A 196 -20.40 9.73 18.23
CA LEU A 196 -19.02 9.27 18.12
C LEU A 196 -18.95 7.74 18.26
N LEU A 197 -17.78 7.19 17.95
CA LEU A 197 -17.45 5.79 18.09
C LEU A 197 -16.46 5.61 19.23
N GLN A 198 -16.72 4.61 20.08
CA GLN A 198 -15.82 4.14 21.11
C GLN A 198 -15.18 2.82 20.66
N VAL A 199 -13.87 2.70 20.83
CA VAL A 199 -13.12 1.50 20.43
C VAL A 199 -12.69 0.71 21.67
N LEU A 200 -12.84 -0.62 21.60
CA LEU A 200 -12.41 -1.56 22.61
C LEU A 200 -11.43 -2.55 21.96
N GLU A 201 -10.33 -2.83 22.66
CA GLU A 201 -9.40 -3.90 22.32
C GLU A 201 -9.46 -4.96 23.41
N ASN A 202 -9.77 -6.21 23.04
CA ASN A 202 -9.93 -7.34 23.97
C ASN A 202 -10.81 -6.96 25.18
N GLN A 203 -11.97 -6.34 24.91
CA GLN A 203 -12.96 -5.87 25.90
C GLN A 203 -12.53 -4.67 26.76
N LYS A 204 -11.33 -4.12 26.54
CA LYS A 204 -10.85 -2.93 27.24
C LYS A 204 -11.09 -1.68 26.39
N VAL A 205 -11.80 -0.70 26.94
CA VAL A 205 -12.02 0.60 26.30
C VAL A 205 -10.71 1.34 26.12
N LEU A 206 -10.50 1.82 24.90
CA LEU A 206 -9.38 2.68 24.54
C LEU A 206 -9.77 4.16 24.69
N PRO A 207 -8.85 5.05 25.09
CA PRO A 207 -9.13 6.46 25.32
C PRO A 207 -9.18 7.25 24.00
N LEU A 208 -10.01 6.80 23.06
CA LEU A 208 -10.20 7.40 21.73
C LEU A 208 -11.70 7.49 21.43
N ALA A 209 -12.15 8.63 20.89
CA ALA A 209 -13.51 8.82 20.41
C ALA A 209 -13.50 9.60 19.10
N GLU A 210 -13.89 8.95 18.00
CA GLU A 210 -13.78 9.48 16.64
C GLU A 210 -15.11 9.34 15.89
N GLN A 211 -15.27 10.11 14.81
CA GLN A 211 -16.43 9.95 13.89
C GLN A 211 -16.21 8.85 12.86
N SER A 212 -14.95 8.53 12.54
CA SER A 212 -14.57 7.45 11.64
C SER A 212 -13.45 6.63 12.28
N VAL A 213 -13.60 5.30 12.25
CA VAL A 213 -12.60 4.35 12.75
C VAL A 213 -12.33 3.33 11.66
N THR A 214 -11.09 3.24 11.20
CA THR A 214 -10.64 2.24 10.23
C THR A 214 -9.68 1.27 10.89
N VAL A 215 -10.05 0.00 10.93
CA VAL A 215 -9.24 -1.10 11.45
C VAL A 215 -8.65 -1.87 10.28
N MET A 216 -7.33 -2.06 10.28
CA MET A 216 -6.61 -2.76 9.21
C MET A 216 -5.81 -3.92 9.79
N PHE A 217 -6.02 -5.11 9.24
CA PHE A 217 -5.34 -6.32 9.67
C PHE A 217 -4.14 -6.65 8.80
N SER A 218 -3.19 -7.40 9.35
CA SER A 218 -2.00 -7.85 8.63
C SER A 218 -2.30 -8.77 7.44
N SER A 219 -3.50 -9.33 7.35
CA SER A 219 -3.99 -10.06 6.18
C SER A 219 -4.40 -9.16 5.01
N GLY A 220 -4.44 -7.84 5.19
CA GLY A 220 -4.94 -6.87 4.21
C GLY A 220 -6.44 -6.60 4.32
N VAL A 221 -7.14 -7.24 5.27
CA VAL A 221 -8.55 -6.95 5.56
C VAL A 221 -8.67 -5.57 6.19
N GLY A 222 -9.57 -4.75 5.67
CA GLY A 222 -9.94 -3.46 6.23
C GLY A 222 -11.39 -3.43 6.69
N VAL A 223 -11.66 -2.78 7.80
CA VAL A 223 -13.03 -2.50 8.27
C VAL A 223 -13.11 -1.04 8.69
N GLU A 224 -13.89 -0.28 7.96
CA GLU A 224 -14.17 1.12 8.27
C GLU A 224 -15.57 1.23 8.89
N VAL A 225 -15.66 1.96 9.99
CA VAL A 225 -16.90 2.24 10.71
C VAL A 225 -17.04 3.76 10.80
N ARG A 226 -18.12 4.30 10.24
CA ARG A 226 -18.40 5.74 10.22
C ARG A 226 -19.68 6.04 10.99
N ALA A 227 -19.62 6.98 11.92
CA ALA A 227 -20.79 7.54 12.60
C ALA A 227 -21.27 8.79 11.85
N HIS A 228 -22.57 8.85 11.60
CA HIS A 228 -23.25 9.97 10.94
C HIS A 228 -24.12 10.76 11.92
N ALA A 229 -24.55 11.95 11.50
CA ALA A 229 -25.45 12.76 12.31
C ALA A 229 -26.76 12.01 12.60
N GLY A 230 -27.21 12.00 13.86
CA GLY A 230 -28.36 11.20 14.29
C GLY A 230 -28.00 9.80 14.78
N GLY A 231 -26.71 9.47 14.87
CA GLY A 231 -26.21 8.24 15.46
C GLY A 231 -26.25 7.03 14.53
N ARG A 232 -26.56 7.19 13.24
CA ARG A 232 -26.47 6.07 12.30
C ARG A 232 -25.01 5.68 12.08
N VAL A 233 -24.78 4.39 11.85
CA VAL A 233 -23.45 3.84 11.63
C VAL A 233 -23.42 3.15 10.28
N ALA A 234 -22.44 3.50 9.46
CA ALA A 234 -22.10 2.83 8.21
C ALA A 234 -20.84 1.98 8.41
N VAL A 235 -20.79 0.83 7.74
CA VAL A 235 -19.67 -0.11 7.81
C VAL A 235 -19.24 -0.49 6.41
N THR A 236 -17.96 -0.32 6.11
CA THR A 236 -17.34 -0.77 4.87
C THR A 236 -16.30 -1.84 5.20
N VAL A 237 -16.47 -3.05 4.66
CA VAL A 237 -15.50 -4.13 4.77
C VAL A 237 -14.75 -4.24 3.44
N LEU A 238 -13.43 -4.20 3.51
CA LEU A 238 -12.52 -4.34 2.38
C LEU A 238 -11.77 -5.66 2.46
N LEU A 239 -11.98 -6.55 1.49
CA LEU A 239 -11.32 -7.86 1.46
C LEU A 239 -10.35 -7.98 0.28
N PRO A 240 -9.10 -8.44 0.50
CA PRO A 240 -8.18 -8.75 -0.58
C PRO A 240 -8.62 -10.00 -1.35
N ALA A 241 -8.13 -10.16 -2.58
CA ALA A 241 -8.50 -11.26 -3.48
C ALA A 241 -8.25 -12.68 -2.90
N ASP A 242 -7.38 -12.81 -1.88
CA ASP A 242 -7.11 -14.09 -1.22
C ASP A 242 -8.32 -14.66 -0.46
N PHE A 243 -9.35 -13.84 -0.21
CA PHE A 243 -10.62 -14.24 0.39
C PHE A 243 -11.64 -14.71 -0.65
N SER A 244 -11.34 -14.66 -1.96
CA SER A 244 -12.29 -15.08 -2.99
C SER A 244 -12.68 -16.55 -2.81
N ASN A 245 -13.97 -16.88 -2.86
CA ASN A 245 -14.55 -18.20 -2.56
C ASN A 245 -14.38 -18.67 -1.10
N HIS A 246 -14.00 -17.79 -0.16
CA HIS A 246 -13.76 -18.17 1.23
C HIS A 246 -14.63 -17.38 2.23
N THR A 247 -15.55 -16.53 1.77
CA THR A 247 -16.43 -15.75 2.65
C THR A 247 -17.83 -16.33 2.72
N ARG A 248 -18.53 -16.02 3.80
CA ARG A 248 -19.96 -16.28 3.99
C ARG A 248 -20.49 -15.28 5.02
N GLY A 249 -21.81 -15.07 5.06
CA GLY A 249 -22.42 -14.06 5.94
C GLY A 249 -23.34 -13.14 5.16
N LEU A 250 -23.75 -12.04 5.80
CA LEU A 250 -24.63 -11.05 5.19
C LEU A 250 -23.97 -10.31 4.01
N LEU A 251 -22.64 -10.25 3.91
CA LEU A 251 -21.95 -9.64 2.76
C LEU A 251 -21.66 -10.63 1.61
N GLY A 252 -22.17 -11.86 1.70
CA GLY A 252 -22.15 -12.82 0.59
C GLY A 252 -20.86 -13.60 0.38
N LEU A 253 -20.87 -14.42 -0.67
CA LEU A 253 -19.74 -15.26 -1.08
C LEU A 253 -18.95 -14.50 -2.15
N MET A 254 -17.75 -14.06 -1.82
CA MET A 254 -16.97 -13.20 -2.71
C MET A 254 -16.37 -14.02 -3.86
N ASN A 255 -17.07 -14.12 -5.00
CA ASN A 255 -16.65 -14.93 -6.14
C ASN A 255 -16.90 -14.27 -7.51
N SER A 256 -17.44 -13.04 -7.52
CA SER A 256 -17.89 -12.27 -8.71
C SER A 256 -19.18 -12.78 -9.35
N ASP A 257 -19.96 -13.60 -8.64
CA ASP A 257 -21.27 -14.09 -9.07
C ASP A 257 -22.35 -13.58 -8.10
N PRO A 258 -23.12 -12.54 -8.47
CA PRO A 258 -24.17 -12.01 -7.59
C PRO A 258 -25.32 -13.00 -7.35
N SER A 259 -25.42 -14.11 -8.10
CA SER A 259 -26.57 -15.02 -7.98
C SER A 259 -26.52 -15.92 -6.74
N ASP A 260 -25.36 -16.04 -6.08
CA ASP A 260 -25.16 -16.90 -4.91
C ASP A 260 -24.81 -16.13 -3.62
N ASP A 261 -24.98 -14.80 -3.62
CA ASP A 261 -24.67 -13.99 -2.44
C ASP A 261 -25.66 -14.19 -1.28
N LEU A 262 -26.89 -14.61 -1.57
CA LEU A 262 -27.94 -14.87 -0.57
C LEU A 262 -28.01 -16.35 -0.18
N LEU A 263 -26.86 -16.95 0.11
CA LEU A 263 -26.73 -18.31 0.63
C LEU A 263 -26.96 -18.36 2.15
N THR A 264 -27.79 -19.29 2.59
CA THR A 264 -28.02 -19.57 4.02
C THR A 264 -26.85 -20.35 4.62
N GLN A 265 -26.78 -20.39 5.96
CA GLN A 265 -25.79 -21.21 6.66
C GLN A 265 -25.85 -22.71 6.31
N SER A 266 -27.01 -23.20 5.88
CA SER A 266 -27.22 -24.60 5.45
C SER A 266 -26.91 -24.84 3.97
N GLY A 267 -26.51 -23.81 3.21
CA GLY A 267 -26.19 -23.90 1.78
C GLY A 267 -27.40 -23.83 0.85
N GLY A 268 -28.60 -23.51 1.35
CA GLY A 268 -29.74 -23.15 0.51
C GLY A 268 -29.60 -21.71 0.02
N SER A 269 -30.19 -21.35 -1.11
CA SER A 269 -30.24 -19.96 -1.59
C SER A 269 -31.65 -19.39 -1.49
N VAL A 270 -31.73 -18.08 -1.25
CA VAL A 270 -32.97 -17.31 -1.48
C VAL A 270 -33.26 -17.31 -3.00
N PRO A 271 -34.53 -17.37 -3.45
CA PRO A 271 -34.86 -17.34 -4.87
C PRO A 271 -34.17 -16.18 -5.60
N SER A 272 -33.57 -16.49 -6.76
CA SER A 272 -32.67 -15.58 -7.50
C SER A 272 -33.36 -14.41 -8.21
N VAL A 273 -34.71 -14.36 -8.21
CA VAL A 273 -35.47 -13.32 -8.91
C VAL A 273 -36.48 -12.69 -7.95
N ASN A 274 -36.23 -11.42 -7.60
CA ASN A 274 -37.10 -10.56 -6.79
C ASN A 274 -37.59 -11.21 -5.48
N PRO A 275 -36.68 -11.52 -4.54
CA PRO A 275 -37.07 -12.08 -3.27
C PRO A 275 -37.96 -11.09 -2.49
N THR A 276 -38.94 -11.63 -1.79
CA THR A 276 -39.81 -10.86 -0.89
C THR A 276 -39.02 -10.37 0.33
N GLY A 277 -39.49 -9.29 0.97
CA GLY A 277 -38.84 -8.76 2.18
C GLY A 277 -38.80 -9.80 3.31
N GLU A 278 -39.81 -10.65 3.39
CA GLU A 278 -39.94 -11.74 4.34
C GLU A 278 -38.92 -12.86 4.11
N GLU A 279 -38.67 -13.23 2.85
CA GLU A 279 -37.65 -14.22 2.48
C GLU A 279 -36.23 -13.72 2.82
N VAL A 280 -35.94 -12.46 2.47
CA VAL A 280 -34.66 -11.82 2.81
C VAL A 280 -34.49 -11.71 4.33
N PHE A 281 -35.57 -11.43 5.05
CA PHE A 281 -35.54 -11.38 6.51
C PHE A 281 -35.27 -12.74 7.15
N ALA A 282 -35.90 -13.81 6.65
CA ALA A 282 -35.62 -15.17 7.10
C ALA A 282 -34.17 -15.58 6.82
N PHE A 283 -33.63 -15.23 5.64
CA PHE A 283 -32.22 -15.41 5.29
C PHE A 283 -31.29 -14.67 6.27
N GLY A 284 -31.54 -13.37 6.51
CA GLY A 284 -30.68 -12.56 7.37
C GLY A 284 -30.73 -12.99 8.83
N ALA A 285 -31.92 -13.38 9.32
CA ALA A 285 -32.12 -13.94 10.66
C ALA A 285 -31.31 -15.23 10.87
N GLY A 286 -31.15 -16.04 9.80
CA GLY A 286 -30.35 -17.25 9.79
C GLY A 286 -28.84 -17.01 9.96
N TRP A 287 -28.35 -15.79 9.77
CA TRP A 287 -26.94 -15.41 9.96
C TRP A 287 -26.61 -14.94 11.39
N ASN A 288 -27.48 -15.20 12.35
CA ASN A 288 -27.24 -14.89 13.76
C ASN A 288 -26.00 -15.62 14.31
N ILE A 289 -25.36 -15.01 15.31
CA ILE A 289 -24.17 -15.59 15.95
C ILE A 289 -24.54 -16.48 17.14
N SER A 290 -23.67 -17.43 17.47
CA SER A 290 -23.75 -18.16 18.74
C SER A 290 -23.07 -17.38 19.87
N LYS A 291 -23.47 -17.61 21.14
CA LYS A 291 -22.82 -16.96 22.30
C LYS A 291 -21.35 -17.36 22.44
N ALA A 292 -21.01 -18.60 22.11
CA ALA A 292 -19.63 -19.09 22.14
C ALA A 292 -18.73 -18.44 21.08
N SER A 293 -19.31 -17.97 19.97
CA SER A 293 -18.58 -17.30 18.88
C SER A 293 -18.63 -15.77 18.97
N SER A 294 -19.31 -15.21 19.98
CA SER A 294 -19.47 -13.76 20.11
C SER A 294 -18.13 -13.07 20.34
N LEU A 295 -17.86 -12.05 19.52
CA LEU A 295 -16.71 -11.16 19.71
C LEU A 295 -17.04 -9.94 20.59
N PHE A 296 -18.32 -9.71 20.90
CA PHE A 296 -18.76 -8.54 21.63
C PHE A 296 -18.50 -8.60 23.13
N THR A 297 -18.36 -7.40 23.70
CA THR A 297 -18.32 -7.15 25.14
C THR A 297 -19.74 -6.95 25.69
N TYR A 298 -19.99 -7.46 26.90
CA TYR A 298 -21.27 -7.34 27.63
C TYR A 298 -21.03 -6.76 29.03
N ASP A 299 -20.52 -5.52 29.06
CA ASP A 299 -20.08 -4.81 30.26
C ASP A 299 -21.20 -4.04 31.00
N THR A 300 -22.44 -4.11 30.52
CA THR A 300 -23.59 -3.46 31.16
C THR A 300 -24.77 -4.41 31.30
N LYS A 301 -25.61 -4.16 32.31
CA LYS A 301 -26.86 -4.92 32.51
C LYS A 301 -27.76 -4.87 31.27
N HIS A 302 -27.85 -3.72 30.61
CA HIS A 302 -28.63 -3.59 29.38
C HIS A 302 -28.15 -4.53 28.27
N LEU A 303 -26.83 -4.66 28.07
CA LEU A 303 -26.26 -5.54 27.06
C LEU A 303 -26.48 -7.02 27.40
N LEU A 304 -26.38 -7.37 28.68
CA LEU A 304 -26.66 -8.72 29.15
C LEU A 304 -28.13 -9.11 28.92
N ASP A 305 -29.06 -8.24 29.36
CA ASP A 305 -30.51 -8.49 29.29
C ASP A 305 -31.05 -8.44 27.86
N SER A 306 -30.44 -7.64 26.97
CA SER A 306 -30.92 -7.45 25.60
C SER A 306 -30.25 -8.36 24.57
N TYR A 307 -29.00 -8.77 24.80
CA TYR A 307 -28.21 -9.51 23.81
C TYR A 307 -27.57 -10.79 24.35
N TYR A 308 -27.10 -10.85 25.59
CA TYR A 308 -26.39 -12.05 26.07
C TYR A 308 -27.32 -13.20 26.48
N PHE A 309 -28.31 -12.92 27.33
CA PHE A 309 -29.26 -13.95 27.80
C PHE A 309 -30.32 -14.34 26.77
N PRO A 310 -30.89 -13.41 25.98
CA PRO A 310 -31.83 -13.77 24.92
C PRO A 310 -31.15 -14.49 23.74
N PRO A 311 -31.96 -15.12 22.86
CA PRO A 311 -31.49 -15.56 21.56
C PRO A 311 -30.82 -14.40 20.79
N SER A 312 -29.76 -14.70 20.03
CA SER A 312 -29.00 -13.66 19.31
C SER A 312 -29.80 -12.92 18.25
N HIS A 313 -30.88 -13.51 17.73
CA HIS A 313 -31.88 -12.84 16.90
C HIS A 313 -33.19 -12.78 17.69
N ASP A 314 -33.86 -11.63 17.72
CA ASP A 314 -35.16 -11.45 18.35
C ASP A 314 -36.29 -11.85 17.37
N PRO A 315 -36.88 -13.07 17.49
CA PRO A 315 -37.90 -13.54 16.56
C PRO A 315 -39.24 -12.81 16.71
N ALA A 316 -39.44 -12.06 17.80
CA ALA A 316 -40.66 -11.30 18.03
C ALA A 316 -40.63 -9.93 17.33
N PHE A 317 -39.46 -9.48 16.89
CA PHE A 317 -39.32 -8.24 16.14
C PHE A 317 -39.59 -8.47 14.65
N LEU A 318 -40.61 -7.79 14.12
CA LEU A 318 -40.93 -7.77 12.69
C LEU A 318 -40.73 -6.36 12.12
N PRO A 319 -39.86 -6.18 11.11
CA PRO A 319 -39.63 -4.87 10.51
C PRO A 319 -40.76 -4.46 9.57
N ALA A 320 -40.74 -3.20 9.15
CA ALA A 320 -41.61 -2.72 8.07
C ALA A 320 -41.08 -3.19 6.71
N PHE A 321 -41.58 -4.31 6.16
CA PHE A 321 -41.11 -4.81 4.84
C PHE A 321 -41.34 -3.85 3.66
N SER A 322 -42.11 -2.78 3.85
CA SER A 322 -42.33 -1.72 2.86
C SER A 322 -42.35 -0.35 3.53
N PRO A 323 -41.99 0.74 2.82
CA PRO A 323 -41.97 2.08 3.39
C PRO A 323 -43.34 2.45 3.96
N PRO A 324 -43.42 2.86 5.24
CA PRO A 324 -44.70 3.20 5.86
C PRO A 324 -45.12 4.60 5.41
N GLY A 325 -45.91 4.71 4.34
CA GLY A 325 -46.44 5.99 3.89
C GLY A 325 -47.74 5.81 3.10
N PRO A 326 -48.92 6.12 3.68
CA PRO A 326 -50.13 6.22 2.87
C PRO A 326 -49.96 7.34 1.83
N PRO A 327 -50.53 7.21 0.62
CA PRO A 327 -50.55 8.28 -0.36
C PRO A 327 -51.25 9.50 0.24
N GLY A 328 -50.48 10.53 0.61
CA GLY A 328 -50.98 11.74 1.29
C GLY A 328 -50.18 12.19 2.53
N ASP A 329 -49.20 11.42 3.00
CA ASP A 329 -48.27 11.87 4.04
C ASP A 329 -47.39 13.04 3.50
N PRO A 330 -47.39 14.24 4.14
CA PRO A 330 -46.60 15.39 3.69
C PRO A 330 -45.11 15.06 3.52
N LEU A 331 -44.59 14.14 4.34
CA LEU A 331 -43.19 13.71 4.30
C LEU A 331 -42.85 12.97 3.00
N VAL A 332 -43.82 12.28 2.36
CA VAL A 332 -43.58 11.52 1.12
C VAL A 332 -43.21 12.47 -0.04
N GLY A 333 -43.85 13.64 -0.10
CA GLY A 333 -43.53 14.65 -1.11
C GLY A 333 -42.13 15.23 -0.93
N GLU A 334 -41.78 15.59 0.31
CA GLU A 334 -40.45 16.13 0.63
C GLU A 334 -39.32 15.09 0.43
N VAL A 335 -39.57 13.83 0.79
CA VAL A 335 -38.64 12.71 0.56
C VAL A 335 -38.38 12.47 -0.92
N GLY A 336 -39.41 12.59 -1.78
CA GLY A 336 -39.26 12.45 -3.23
C GLY A 336 -38.35 13.52 -3.86
N GLU A 337 -38.33 14.73 -3.29
CA GLU A 337 -37.46 15.81 -3.76
C GLU A 337 -36.00 15.64 -3.30
N VAL A 338 -35.76 15.05 -2.13
CA VAL A 338 -34.43 14.86 -1.54
C VAL A 338 -33.77 13.55 -2.02
N CYS A 339 -34.50 12.44 -2.00
CA CYS A 339 -34.00 11.12 -2.37
C CYS A 339 -34.06 10.92 -3.89
N ARG A 340 -32.98 11.25 -4.61
CA ARG A 340 -32.82 11.04 -6.06
C ARG A 340 -31.59 10.18 -6.38
N GLY A 341 -31.57 9.56 -7.56
CA GLY A 341 -30.42 8.79 -8.06
C GLY A 341 -30.39 7.31 -7.66
N GLY A 342 -29.25 6.65 -7.87
CA GLY A 342 -29.01 5.21 -7.71
C GLY A 342 -28.98 4.74 -6.24
N GLY A 343 -30.12 4.85 -5.56
CA GLY A 343 -30.33 4.49 -4.15
C GLY A 343 -31.41 5.34 -3.47
N ALA A 344 -32.16 6.12 -4.26
CA ALA A 344 -33.37 6.81 -3.83
C ALA A 344 -34.36 5.90 -3.09
N LEU A 345 -34.40 4.60 -3.43
CA LEU A 345 -35.24 3.61 -2.74
C LEU A 345 -34.82 3.41 -1.27
N PHE A 346 -33.52 3.25 -1.01
CA PHE A 346 -32.96 3.12 0.34
C PHE A 346 -33.18 4.40 1.14
N CYS A 347 -32.81 5.56 0.57
CA CYS A 347 -33.04 6.87 1.17
C CYS A 347 -34.51 7.10 1.53
N ARG A 348 -35.44 6.76 0.63
CA ARG A 348 -36.87 6.90 0.89
C ARG A 348 -37.35 5.95 1.98
N TYR A 349 -36.81 4.74 2.03
CA TYR A 349 -37.13 3.78 3.08
C TYR A 349 -36.67 4.27 4.46
N ASP A 350 -35.40 4.69 4.57
CA ASP A 350 -34.82 5.24 5.80
C ASP A 350 -35.58 6.48 6.27
N ALA A 351 -35.84 7.44 5.37
CA ALA A 351 -36.48 8.70 5.72
C ALA A 351 -37.94 8.51 6.20
N LEU A 352 -38.70 7.61 5.57
CA LEU A 352 -40.09 7.34 5.93
C LEU A 352 -40.21 6.48 7.20
N THR A 353 -39.26 5.56 7.43
CA THR A 353 -39.27 4.69 8.60
C THR A 353 -38.74 5.42 9.85
N ALA A 354 -37.69 6.22 9.68
CA ALA A 354 -37.12 7.05 10.74
C ALA A 354 -37.83 8.41 10.91
N ARG A 355 -38.84 8.72 10.07
CA ARG A 355 -39.61 9.98 10.11
C ARG A 355 -38.72 11.22 10.17
N SER A 356 -37.61 11.20 9.41
CA SER A 356 -36.57 12.23 9.47
C SER A 356 -35.91 12.39 8.11
N LEU A 357 -35.95 13.61 7.58
CA LEU A 357 -35.16 14.05 6.43
C LEU A 357 -33.81 14.56 6.93
N GLN A 358 -32.81 13.69 7.00
CA GLN A 358 -31.44 14.16 7.23
C GLN A 358 -30.75 14.29 5.88
N ARG A 359 -30.31 15.52 5.57
CA ARG A 359 -29.55 15.86 4.35
C ARG A 359 -28.18 15.15 4.27
N ASP A 360 -27.82 14.42 5.34
CA ASP A 360 -26.61 13.61 5.48
C ASP A 360 -26.75 12.21 4.84
N ASP A 361 -27.94 11.85 4.33
CA ASP A 361 -28.21 10.65 3.53
C ASP A 361 -27.59 10.73 2.11
N ARG A 362 -26.44 11.40 1.97
CA ARG A 362 -25.52 11.30 0.82
C ARG A 362 -24.88 9.93 0.71
N LEU A 363 -25.23 9.02 1.60
CA LEU A 363 -24.66 7.70 1.75
C LEU A 363 -24.84 6.82 0.48
N VAL A 364 -25.75 7.21 -0.41
CA VAL A 364 -25.94 6.63 -1.75
C VAL A 364 -25.03 7.24 -2.83
N LEU A 365 -24.52 8.46 -2.65
CA LEU A 365 -23.82 9.23 -3.70
C LEU A 365 -22.29 9.11 -3.68
N ASP A 366 -21.69 8.48 -2.66
CA ASP A 366 -20.27 8.08 -2.72
C ASP A 366 -20.09 6.64 -3.27
N LEU A 367 -21.17 5.99 -3.69
CA LEU A 367 -21.16 4.74 -4.47
C LEU A 367 -20.98 4.91 -6.00
N PRO A 368 -20.23 5.91 -6.52
CA PRO A 368 -19.62 5.79 -7.84
C PRO A 368 -18.09 5.91 -7.75
N ALA A 369 -17.41 4.87 -7.24
CA ALA A 369 -15.96 4.71 -7.46
C ALA A 369 -15.41 3.30 -7.16
N HIS A 370 -16.12 2.41 -6.46
CA HIS A 370 -15.51 1.10 -6.14
C HIS A 370 -15.80 -0.03 -7.14
N GLN A 371 -16.83 0.10 -7.99
CA GLN A 371 -17.17 -0.93 -8.98
C GLN A 371 -16.97 -0.53 -10.45
N THR A 372 -16.79 0.76 -10.77
CA THR A 372 -16.71 1.20 -12.17
C THR A 372 -15.74 2.34 -12.48
N ASP A 373 -14.91 2.81 -11.54
CA ASP A 373 -13.94 3.86 -11.85
C ASP A 373 -12.67 3.75 -11.00
N GLU A 374 -11.50 3.94 -11.60
CA GLU A 374 -10.19 3.85 -10.95
C GLU A 374 -9.90 5.04 -10.01
N ARG A 375 -10.88 5.50 -9.20
CA ARG A 375 -10.69 6.65 -8.31
C ARG A 375 -10.44 6.23 -6.87
N HIS A 376 -9.21 6.47 -6.44
CA HIS A 376 -8.68 6.13 -5.13
C HIS A 376 -9.21 7.14 -4.09
N HIS A 377 -10.06 6.67 -3.18
CA HIS A 377 -10.53 7.45 -2.03
C HIS A 377 -9.84 6.94 -0.76
N GLY A 378 -9.05 7.81 -0.13
CA GLY A 378 -8.35 7.51 1.12
C GLY A 378 -9.07 8.12 2.32
N ALA A 379 -9.66 7.28 3.18
CA ALA A 379 -10.19 7.71 4.47
C ALA A 379 -9.08 7.81 5.53
N ALA A 380 -9.14 8.85 6.37
CA ALA A 380 -8.29 8.97 7.55
C ALA A 380 -8.47 7.75 8.48
N SER A 381 -7.37 7.04 8.72
CA SER A 381 -7.35 5.77 9.46
C SER A 381 -6.61 5.94 10.79
N PHE A 382 -7.20 5.44 11.88
CA PHE A 382 -6.59 5.38 13.22
C PHE A 382 -6.20 3.94 13.53
N PHE A 383 -4.91 3.71 13.79
CA PHE A 383 -4.34 2.36 13.91
C PHE A 383 -4.18 1.93 15.36
N LEU A 384 -4.69 0.74 15.68
CA LEU A 384 -4.34 0.02 16.89
C LEU A 384 -3.27 -1.01 16.54
N GLN A 385 -2.01 -0.60 16.64
CA GLN A 385 -0.88 -1.52 16.54
C GLN A 385 -0.51 -1.97 17.95
N GLN A 386 -0.54 -3.28 18.19
CA GLN A 386 -0.09 -3.86 19.46
C GLN A 386 1.39 -3.48 19.73
N PRO A 387 1.74 -2.95 20.90
CA PRO A 387 3.09 -3.05 21.40
C PRO A 387 3.30 -4.47 21.91
N GLU A 388 4.09 -5.28 21.21
CA GLU A 388 4.77 -6.40 21.89
C GLU A 388 5.93 -5.84 22.72
N ASP A 389 6.12 -6.43 23.89
CA ASP A 389 6.92 -5.96 25.03
C ASP A 389 8.14 -5.09 24.68
N PRO A 390 8.32 -3.91 25.33
CA PRO A 390 9.53 -3.13 25.18
C PRO A 390 10.71 -3.92 25.75
N VAL A 391 11.59 -4.41 24.87
CA VAL A 391 12.96 -4.69 25.27
C VAL A 391 13.58 -3.33 25.53
N GLU A 392 13.87 -3.04 26.80
CA GLU A 392 14.56 -1.81 27.23
C GLU A 392 15.76 -1.53 26.32
N PRO A 393 15.87 -0.34 25.71
CA PRO A 393 17.11 0.07 25.10
C PRO A 393 18.10 0.31 26.24
N LYS A 394 19.06 -0.61 26.44
CA LYS A 394 20.26 -0.28 27.19
C LYS A 394 20.90 0.93 26.50
N LEU A 395 20.86 2.08 27.18
CA LEU A 395 21.64 3.25 26.82
C LEU A 395 23.10 2.78 26.67
N PHE A 396 23.65 2.91 25.47
CA PHE A 396 25.09 2.91 25.30
C PHE A 396 25.58 4.25 25.85
N GLU A 397 26.11 4.21 27.07
CA GLU A 397 26.97 5.25 27.62
C GLU A 397 28.20 5.38 26.71
N GLU A 398 28.47 6.59 26.23
CA GLU A 398 29.70 6.88 25.49
C GLU A 398 30.89 6.88 26.45
N ASP A 399 31.88 6.04 26.17
CA ASP A 399 33.24 6.17 26.73
C ASP A 399 34.26 6.48 25.60
N PRO A 400 35.25 7.37 25.85
CA PRO A 400 36.14 7.94 24.84
C PRO A 400 37.29 6.99 24.43
N PRO A 401 38.03 7.29 23.33
CA PRO A 401 38.89 6.30 22.68
C PRO A 401 40.28 6.21 23.35
N SER A 402 40.74 4.99 23.62
CA SER A 402 42.15 4.72 23.94
C SER A 402 42.71 3.53 23.16
N SER A 403 43.60 3.88 22.22
CA SER A 403 44.87 3.25 21.82
C SER A 403 45.07 1.72 21.77
N LEU A 404 45.52 1.28 20.58
CA LEU A 404 46.55 0.27 20.27
C LEU A 404 46.44 -1.16 20.85
N GLY A 405 46.41 -2.14 19.93
CA GLY A 405 46.79 -3.53 20.20
C GLY A 405 46.77 -4.37 18.92
N GLN A 406 47.96 -4.74 18.46
CA GLN A 406 48.28 -5.48 17.23
C GLN A 406 48.32 -7.00 17.51
N GLU A 407 48.28 -7.81 16.44
CA GLU A 407 48.60 -9.27 16.37
C GLU A 407 47.48 -10.26 16.77
N THR A 408 47.28 -11.43 16.14
CA THR A 408 47.98 -12.18 15.08
C THR A 408 47.04 -13.23 14.47
N LEU A 409 47.31 -13.56 13.19
CA LEU A 409 46.73 -14.65 12.42
C LEU A 409 47.12 -16.04 12.98
N ARG A 410 46.18 -17.00 12.98
CA ARG A 410 46.47 -18.44 12.93
C ARG A 410 45.50 -19.15 11.99
N GLU A 411 46.06 -19.68 10.90
CA GLU A 411 45.47 -20.65 9.97
C GLU A 411 45.45 -22.07 10.56
N ARG A 412 44.34 -22.80 10.37
CA ARG A 412 44.25 -24.05 9.59
C ARG A 412 42.83 -24.65 9.64
N ASP A 413 42.07 -24.44 8.55
CA ASP A 413 41.66 -25.44 7.53
C ASP A 413 41.39 -26.92 7.93
N PRO A 414 40.71 -27.76 7.09
CA PRO A 414 39.49 -27.54 6.30
C PRO A 414 38.55 -28.79 6.29
N SER A 415 37.27 -28.62 5.95
CA SER A 415 36.50 -29.68 5.28
C SER A 415 35.49 -29.09 4.29
N SER A 416 35.91 -29.03 3.03
CA SER A 416 35.17 -29.32 1.79
C SER A 416 33.63 -29.40 1.92
N THR A 417 32.80 -28.71 1.13
CA THR A 417 32.75 -28.91 -0.33
C THR A 417 31.85 -27.86 -1.02
N GLN A 418 32.42 -27.21 -2.04
CA GLN A 418 31.81 -26.59 -3.23
C GLN A 418 31.04 -25.26 -3.17
N LEU A 419 31.78 -24.17 -3.37
CA LEU A 419 31.36 -23.12 -4.31
C LEU A 419 31.34 -23.71 -5.73
N ARG A 420 30.17 -23.71 -6.37
CA ARG A 420 30.08 -23.77 -7.83
C ARG A 420 30.21 -22.37 -8.41
N SER A 421 30.95 -22.36 -9.51
CA SER A 421 31.22 -21.27 -10.43
C SER A 421 30.05 -20.32 -10.67
N LEU A 422 30.36 -19.02 -10.63
CA LEU A 422 29.62 -17.99 -11.36
C LEU A 422 29.52 -18.42 -12.83
N ASP A 423 28.30 -18.77 -13.25
CA ASP A 423 27.94 -18.93 -14.65
C ASP A 423 27.94 -17.53 -15.32
N PRO A 424 28.68 -17.29 -16.41
CA PRO A 424 28.69 -15.99 -17.09
C PRO A 424 27.39 -15.69 -17.87
N ASN A 425 26.38 -16.57 -17.83
CA ASN A 425 25.10 -16.38 -18.52
C ASN A 425 23.91 -16.11 -17.60
N ILE A 426 24.11 -15.38 -16.49
CA ILE A 426 22.99 -14.73 -15.80
C ILE A 426 22.60 -13.49 -16.59
N VAL A 427 21.67 -13.68 -17.52
CA VAL A 427 20.86 -12.60 -18.09
C VAL A 427 20.16 -11.89 -16.91
N LYS A 428 20.51 -10.62 -16.69
CA LYS A 428 19.76 -9.72 -15.80
C LYS A 428 18.28 -9.73 -16.22
N PRO A 429 17.31 -9.72 -15.31
CA PRO A 429 15.90 -9.88 -15.69
C PRO A 429 15.44 -8.69 -16.53
N SER A 430 15.20 -8.94 -17.82
CA SER A 430 14.70 -7.99 -18.82
C SER A 430 13.17 -7.81 -18.76
N SER A 431 12.55 -7.86 -17.57
CA SER A 431 11.08 -7.83 -17.44
C SER A 431 10.50 -6.53 -16.86
N GLN A 432 11.34 -5.54 -16.51
CA GLN A 432 10.89 -4.22 -16.04
C GLN A 432 10.98 -3.12 -17.10
N GLU A 433 11.84 -3.25 -18.11
CA GLU A 433 12.08 -2.18 -19.09
C GLU A 433 10.96 -2.03 -20.13
N ASN A 434 10.09 -3.03 -20.30
CA ASN A 434 9.02 -2.96 -21.31
C ASN A 434 7.69 -2.38 -20.80
N PHE A 435 7.56 -2.15 -19.49
CA PHE A 435 6.29 -1.71 -18.88
C PHE A 435 6.30 -0.26 -18.40
N SER A 436 7.46 0.38 -18.35
CA SER A 436 7.65 1.72 -17.80
C SER A 436 8.19 2.66 -18.86
N VAL A 437 7.50 3.78 -19.04
CA VAL A 437 7.80 4.74 -20.10
C VAL A 437 8.23 6.05 -19.49
N PHE A 438 9.55 6.20 -19.36
CA PHE A 438 10.17 7.37 -18.76
C PHE A 438 10.65 8.35 -19.83
N PRO A 439 10.75 9.66 -19.52
CA PRO A 439 11.51 10.58 -20.35
C PRO A 439 12.98 10.17 -20.43
N CYS A 440 13.56 10.32 -21.61
CA CYS A 440 14.96 10.08 -21.86
C CYS A 440 15.82 11.08 -21.08
N ARG A 441 17.02 10.66 -20.62
CA ARG A 441 18.01 11.62 -20.13
C ARG A 441 18.39 12.58 -21.27
N ASN A 442 18.29 13.89 -21.05
CA ASN A 442 18.47 14.93 -22.07
C ASN A 442 17.43 14.84 -23.21
N GLY A 443 16.18 14.53 -22.84
CA GLY A 443 15.03 14.55 -23.74
C GLY A 443 13.72 14.77 -23.00
N LYS A 444 12.66 14.97 -23.76
CA LYS A 444 11.31 15.25 -23.28
C LYS A 444 10.34 14.15 -23.70
N LYS A 445 9.38 13.87 -22.83
CA LYS A 445 8.24 12.99 -23.10
C LYS A 445 6.96 13.81 -23.09
N ASN A 446 6.16 13.69 -24.13
CA ASN A 446 4.87 14.34 -24.27
C ASN A 446 3.75 13.32 -24.08
N GLY A 447 2.95 13.56 -23.04
CA GLY A 447 1.80 12.74 -22.64
C GLY A 447 2.01 12.14 -21.24
N THR A 448 0.92 12.12 -20.46
CA THR A 448 0.89 11.66 -19.06
C THR A 448 -0.09 10.51 -18.85
N ARG A 449 -0.80 10.08 -19.92
CA ARG A 449 -1.79 9.02 -19.85
C ARG A 449 -1.20 7.68 -20.26
N TYR A 450 -1.42 6.70 -19.39
CA TYR A 450 -0.83 5.36 -19.52
C TYR A 450 -1.87 4.26 -19.81
N LEU A 451 -3.13 4.64 -19.99
CA LEU A 451 -4.23 3.70 -20.28
C LEU A 451 -4.10 3.14 -21.69
N GLN A 452 -4.70 1.97 -21.92
CA GLN A 452 -4.77 1.32 -23.23
C GLN A 452 -5.22 2.31 -24.33
N GLY A 453 -4.55 2.27 -25.49
CA GLY A 453 -4.83 3.14 -26.64
C GLY A 453 -4.12 4.50 -26.61
N ASN A 454 -3.55 4.93 -25.48
CA ASN A 454 -2.78 6.19 -25.43
C ASN A 454 -1.42 6.06 -26.10
N THR A 455 -0.97 7.14 -26.72
CA THR A 455 0.32 7.24 -27.40
C THR A 455 1.18 8.35 -26.78
N LEU A 456 2.40 8.01 -26.40
CA LEU A 456 3.41 8.91 -25.86
C LEU A 456 4.41 9.27 -26.95
N LYS A 457 4.81 10.55 -27.00
CA LYS A 457 5.79 11.05 -27.97
C LYS A 457 7.06 11.50 -27.27
N PHE A 458 8.21 11.32 -27.90
CA PHE A 458 9.51 11.68 -27.34
C PHE A 458 10.24 12.66 -28.23
N SER A 459 11.08 13.49 -27.61
CA SER A 459 12.04 14.36 -28.29
C SER A 459 13.34 14.43 -27.48
N CYS A 460 14.47 14.73 -28.13
CA CYS A 460 15.72 15.01 -27.43
C CYS A 460 15.91 16.52 -27.26
N ASP A 461 16.62 16.91 -26.21
CA ASP A 461 17.04 18.29 -26.00
C ASP A 461 18.04 18.71 -27.09
N GLU A 462 18.21 20.01 -27.27
CA GLU A 462 19.04 20.55 -28.34
C GLU A 462 20.50 20.03 -28.26
N GLY A 463 21.03 19.58 -29.40
CA GLY A 463 22.37 18.99 -29.49
C GLY A 463 22.47 17.51 -29.10
N PHE A 464 21.35 16.85 -28.81
CA PHE A 464 21.28 15.40 -28.61
C PHE A 464 20.50 14.71 -29.73
N THR A 465 20.96 13.52 -30.11
CA THR A 465 20.34 12.66 -31.12
C THR A 465 19.56 11.55 -30.43
N MET A 466 18.38 11.23 -30.96
CA MET A 466 17.50 10.17 -30.46
C MET A 466 17.87 8.81 -31.05
N PHE A 467 17.94 7.79 -30.20
CA PHE A 467 17.87 6.39 -30.58
C PHE A 467 16.60 5.76 -29.99
N GLY A 468 16.00 4.76 -30.65
CA GLY A 468 14.75 4.12 -30.25
C GLY A 468 13.50 4.74 -30.90
N SER A 469 12.31 4.44 -30.36
CA SER A 469 11.03 4.85 -30.97
C SER A 469 10.61 6.25 -30.56
N ARG A 470 10.32 7.12 -31.54
CA ARG A 470 9.83 8.50 -31.33
C ARG A 470 8.41 8.55 -30.76
N GLU A 471 7.61 7.51 -31.01
CA GLU A 471 6.27 7.35 -30.47
C GLU A 471 6.09 5.92 -29.97
N ARG A 472 5.40 5.76 -28.83
CA ARG A 472 5.07 4.46 -28.24
C ARG A 472 3.60 4.47 -27.83
N SER A 473 2.86 3.40 -28.09
CA SER A 473 1.43 3.27 -27.79
C SER A 473 1.17 2.13 -26.81
N CYS A 474 0.26 2.33 -25.85
CA CYS A 474 -0.14 1.32 -24.87
C CYS A 474 -1.14 0.35 -25.51
N VAL A 475 -0.82 -0.93 -25.54
CA VAL A 475 -1.69 -1.99 -26.12
C VAL A 475 -2.48 -2.72 -25.03
N GLU A 476 -3.39 -3.62 -25.46
CA GLU A 476 -4.38 -4.28 -24.59
C GLU A 476 -3.78 -5.12 -23.47
N ASP A 477 -2.59 -5.68 -23.67
CA ASP A 477 -1.86 -6.44 -22.64
C ASP A 477 -1.12 -5.54 -21.63
N GLY A 478 -1.25 -4.22 -21.75
CA GLY A 478 -0.56 -3.23 -20.93
C GLY A 478 0.92 -3.03 -21.28
N SER A 479 1.42 -3.60 -22.37
CA SER A 479 2.76 -3.31 -22.90
C SER A 479 2.77 -2.06 -23.79
N TRP A 480 3.97 -1.51 -24.04
CA TRP A 480 4.16 -0.36 -24.94
C TRP A 480 4.83 -0.78 -26.23
N THR A 481 4.30 -0.33 -27.36
CA THR A 481 4.91 -0.58 -28.67
C THR A 481 6.29 0.08 -28.80
N GLY A 482 7.12 -0.44 -29.70
CA GLY A 482 8.43 0.15 -30.01
C GLY A 482 9.48 0.02 -28.89
N GLU A 483 10.65 0.60 -29.14
CA GLU A 483 11.81 0.58 -28.24
C GLU A 483 11.86 1.86 -27.40
N GLN A 484 12.22 1.74 -26.11
CA GLN A 484 12.37 2.89 -25.23
C GLN A 484 13.46 3.83 -25.76
N PRO A 485 13.14 5.10 -26.06
CA PRO A 485 14.14 6.00 -26.60
C PRO A 485 15.19 6.44 -25.57
N TYR A 486 16.38 6.80 -26.05
CA TYR A 486 17.40 7.50 -25.29
C TYR A 486 18.09 8.57 -26.15
N CYS A 487 18.61 9.61 -25.49
CA CYS A 487 19.26 10.74 -26.14
C CYS A 487 20.76 10.75 -25.83
N PHE A 488 21.60 10.87 -26.86
CA PHE A 488 23.06 10.90 -26.72
C PHE A 488 23.66 12.06 -27.52
N LYS A 489 24.85 12.50 -27.14
CA LYS A 489 25.61 13.51 -27.86
C LYS A 489 26.75 12.81 -28.60
N GLU A 490 26.87 13.01 -29.91
CA GLU A 490 28.03 12.52 -30.66
C GLU A 490 29.26 13.33 -30.24
N ASP A 491 30.21 12.68 -29.57
CA ASP A 491 31.46 13.31 -29.15
C ASP A 491 32.57 12.93 -30.13
N ASN A 492 32.84 13.81 -31.10
CA ASN A 492 33.88 13.61 -32.12
C ASN A 492 35.32 13.76 -31.57
N THR A 493 35.49 14.00 -30.27
CA THR A 493 36.80 14.25 -29.65
C THR A 493 37.66 12.99 -29.47
N GLY A 494 37.05 11.80 -29.41
CA GLY A 494 37.77 10.54 -29.18
C GLY A 494 38.61 10.06 -30.38
N PHE A 495 38.23 10.39 -31.61
CA PHE A 495 38.91 9.90 -32.81
C PHE A 495 40.22 10.66 -33.09
N VAL A 496 40.29 11.94 -32.74
CA VAL A 496 41.46 12.80 -32.98
C VAL A 496 42.60 12.46 -32.01
N LEU A 497 42.29 12.16 -30.74
CA LEU A 497 43.30 11.78 -29.74
C LEU A 497 43.92 10.40 -30.00
N GLY A 498 43.14 9.44 -30.51
CA GLY A 498 43.61 8.10 -30.85
C GLY A 498 44.64 8.10 -31.99
N ALA A 499 44.42 8.92 -33.02
CA ALA A 499 45.35 9.03 -34.15
C ALA A 499 46.70 9.66 -33.74
N VAL A 500 46.68 10.70 -32.89
CA VAL A 500 47.91 11.37 -32.41
C VAL A 500 48.69 10.48 -31.44
N GLY A 501 48.00 9.73 -30.57
CA GLY A 501 48.63 8.78 -29.64
C GLY A 501 49.30 7.59 -30.35
N PHE A 502 48.71 7.09 -31.44
CA PHE A 502 49.27 5.97 -32.20
C PHE A 502 50.55 6.37 -32.93
N VAL A 503 50.58 7.57 -33.55
CA VAL A 503 51.77 8.08 -34.22
C VAL A 503 52.91 8.35 -33.22
N SER A 504 52.61 8.92 -32.04
CA SER A 504 53.62 9.14 -30.99
C SER A 504 54.22 7.83 -30.46
N SER A 505 53.40 6.77 -30.34
CA SER A 505 53.86 5.47 -29.84
C SER A 505 54.77 4.75 -30.82
N LEU A 506 54.49 4.85 -32.13
CA LEU A 506 55.34 4.27 -33.17
C LEU A 506 56.70 4.98 -33.27
N VAL A 507 56.73 6.30 -33.11
CA VAL A 507 57.99 7.08 -33.09
C VAL A 507 58.84 6.70 -31.87
N ALA A 508 58.24 6.59 -30.68
CA ALA A 508 58.95 6.16 -29.47
C ALA A 508 59.50 4.74 -29.60
N MET A 509 58.74 3.82 -30.19
CA MET A 509 59.19 2.43 -30.41
C MET A 509 60.39 2.39 -31.39
N ALA A 510 60.36 3.17 -32.47
CA ALA A 510 61.48 3.26 -33.41
C ALA A 510 62.76 3.83 -32.75
N ILE A 511 62.62 4.81 -31.85
CA ILE A 511 63.73 5.36 -31.06
C ILE A 511 64.29 4.29 -30.10
N MET A 512 63.42 3.57 -29.39
CA MET A 512 63.83 2.50 -28.47
C MET A 512 64.56 1.36 -29.20
N ILE A 513 64.10 0.97 -30.40
CA ILE A 513 64.79 -0.02 -31.23
C ILE A 513 66.18 0.46 -31.64
N LYS A 514 66.34 1.74 -32.05
CA LYS A 514 67.67 2.31 -32.34
C LYS A 514 68.59 2.33 -31.11
N LEU A 515 68.05 2.60 -29.92
CA LEU A 515 68.82 2.59 -28.67
C LEU A 515 69.25 1.19 -28.26
N GLN A 516 68.39 0.18 -28.44
CA GLN A 516 68.73 -1.22 -28.17
C GLN A 516 69.79 -1.75 -29.14
N ASN A 517 69.71 -1.41 -30.43
CA ASN A 517 70.73 -1.79 -31.42
C ASN A 517 72.09 -1.13 -31.11
N ARG A 518 72.10 0.12 -30.62
CA ARG A 518 73.33 0.78 -30.15
C ARG A 518 73.93 0.15 -28.89
N LYS A 519 73.09 -0.42 -28.01
CA LYS A 519 73.52 -1.10 -26.79
C LYS A 519 74.15 -2.46 -27.11
N GLN A 520 73.54 -3.25 -28.01
CA GLN A 520 74.09 -4.53 -28.46
C GLN A 520 75.45 -4.37 -29.17
N GLY A 521 75.68 -3.28 -29.91
CA GLY A 521 76.99 -2.97 -30.48
C GLY A 521 78.08 -2.64 -29.45
N ARG A 522 77.72 -2.15 -28.27
CA ARG A 522 78.67 -1.83 -27.18
C ARG A 522 79.04 -3.05 -26.33
N ASP A 523 78.11 -3.99 -26.15
CA ASP A 523 78.35 -5.19 -25.33
C ASP A 523 79.19 -6.25 -26.07
N ALA A 524 79.18 -6.26 -27.42
CA ALA A 524 80.01 -7.14 -28.23
C ALA A 524 81.53 -6.83 -28.17
N GLN A 525 81.93 -5.62 -27.72
CA GLN A 525 83.33 -5.20 -27.68
C GLN A 525 84.01 -5.44 -26.31
N LYS A 526 83.29 -5.93 -25.29
CA LYS A 526 83.77 -6.02 -23.91
C LYS A 526 84.27 -7.41 -23.47
N GLN A 527 84.32 -8.40 -24.36
CA GLN A 527 84.58 -9.80 -24.02
C GLN A 527 86.02 -10.30 -24.27
N GLN A 528 87.04 -9.43 -24.33
CA GLN A 528 88.40 -9.84 -24.69
C GLN A 528 89.49 -9.20 -23.79
N ILE A 529 89.52 -9.55 -22.49
CA ILE A 529 90.67 -9.28 -21.59
C ILE A 529 90.81 -10.43 -20.54
N PRO A 530 91.99 -11.07 -20.34
CA PRO A 530 92.18 -12.24 -19.47
C PRO A 530 92.41 -11.88 -17.97
N PRO A 531 92.37 -12.85 -17.03
CA PRO A 531 92.28 -12.58 -15.59
C PRO A 531 93.65 -12.38 -14.94
N ALA A 532 93.73 -11.50 -13.95
CA ALA A 532 94.86 -11.37 -13.04
C ALA A 532 94.42 -11.36 -11.56
N TYR A 533 95.25 -12.02 -10.76
CA TYR A 533 95.18 -12.44 -9.36
C TYR A 533 94.61 -11.48 -8.29
N LEU A 534 93.98 -12.07 -7.28
CA LEU A 534 93.56 -11.46 -6.00
C LEU A 534 94.65 -11.63 -4.93
N ILE A 535 95.12 -10.53 -4.34
CA ILE A 535 95.89 -10.51 -3.08
C ILE A 535 94.97 -9.98 -1.98
N SER A 536 94.85 -10.75 -0.90
CA SER A 536 94.04 -10.48 0.28
C SER A 536 94.76 -9.56 1.27
N THR A 537 94.11 -8.51 1.76
CA THR A 537 94.42 -7.92 3.07
C THR A 537 93.14 -7.41 3.75
N THR A 538 92.86 -7.94 4.94
CA THR A 538 91.84 -7.48 5.88
C THR A 538 92.45 -6.47 6.84
N ALA A 539 91.73 -5.38 7.11
CA ALA A 539 92.14 -4.31 8.04
C ALA A 539 91.31 -4.34 9.33
N HIS A 540 91.99 -4.12 10.46
CA HIS A 540 91.43 -3.78 11.77
C HIS A 540 92.51 -3.11 12.64
N PRO A 541 92.19 -2.33 13.70
CA PRO A 541 91.50 -1.04 13.72
C PRO A 541 92.29 -0.02 14.62
N PRO A 542 91.73 1.14 15.08
CA PRO A 542 92.50 2.34 15.43
C PRO A 542 92.79 2.54 16.95
N ARG A 543 93.76 3.43 17.24
CA ARG A 543 94.03 4.21 18.49
C ARG A 543 95.36 4.98 18.27
N ARG A 544 95.60 6.27 18.56
CA ARG A 544 95.11 7.25 19.56
C ARG A 544 95.31 8.70 19.04
N ASN A 545 94.35 9.57 19.38
CA ASN A 545 94.36 10.98 19.82
C ASN A 545 95.70 11.73 20.07
N PRO A 546 95.71 13.07 20.19
CA PRO A 546 94.59 14.00 20.47
C PRO A 546 94.26 15.03 19.41
#